data_AF-A0AAD0WJF4-F1
#
_entry.id   AF-A0AAD0WJF4-F1
#
_cell.length_a   1.000
_cell.length_b   1.000
_cell.length_c   1.000
_cell.angle_alpha   90.00
_cell.angle_beta   90.00
_cell.angle_gamma   90.00
#
_symmetry.space_group_name_H-M   'P 1'
#
loop_
_entity.id
_entity.type
_entity.pdbx_description
1 polymer ?
#
loop_
_entity_poly.entity_id
_entity_poly.type
_entity_poly.pdbx_seq_one_letter_code
_entity_poly.pdbx_strand_id
1 'polypeptide(L)'
;MQFSESDPFWRINVWYFQPQEAATMARWIANSQSGDDICLSDFTDAGSEQSAVWLKRCRDTSLQSHVVWQSAQLPDHRELLWRLVNIEHYPCHLARLKLRVEQTLQQAEALFTTGSSGRYTDASYFSYTPEALLARMEKIYWEKLVHPYERLTEIPDRESVLFGQKLMALGSMIDGAWAHRFGGTLRNHRRVDGKMLAIYADEMGLGEYEKNHITLILRVLKSMDISLPHIREKAFCQQEELPDIYDFSLHQLAISQFPDTFYEELLGYNLGIEMLGLGEMRMHEIQKLRRYGFDTIYEEAHLTIDNFSAGHSRQAVDLIIDHLDDSKLGLSEDEVQQRWRRIWRGYASFALYVETDLPTENVPENTNHSELLI
;
A
#
# COMPACT_ATOMS: atom_id res chain seq x y z
N MET A 1 17.38 15.47 -52.36
CA MET A 1 15.93 15.57 -52.62
C MET A 1 15.53 16.97 -52.20
N GLN A 2 15.24 17.87 -53.15
CA GLN A 2 14.86 19.25 -52.83
C GLN A 2 13.39 19.27 -52.41
N PHE A 3 13.12 19.64 -51.16
CA PHE A 3 11.77 19.79 -50.63
C PHE A 3 11.41 21.28 -50.60
N SER A 4 10.23 21.64 -51.11
CA SER A 4 9.75 23.02 -51.20
C SER A 4 8.95 23.43 -49.95
N GLU A 5 9.00 24.72 -49.58
CA GLU A 5 8.38 25.33 -48.38
C GLU A 5 6.85 25.18 -48.23
N SER A 6 6.14 24.55 -49.16
CA SER A 6 4.68 24.44 -49.15
C SER A 6 4.13 23.14 -48.55
N ASP A 7 4.95 22.29 -47.91
CA ASP A 7 4.48 21.04 -47.31
C ASP A 7 3.82 21.28 -45.92
N PRO A 8 2.58 20.80 -45.66
CA PRO A 8 1.85 21.12 -44.42
C PRO A 8 2.41 20.48 -43.15
N PHE A 9 3.51 19.72 -43.25
CA PHE A 9 4.09 18.91 -42.17
C PHE A 9 4.66 19.74 -41.00
N TRP A 10 4.82 21.06 -41.14
CA TRP A 10 5.46 21.92 -40.12
C TRP A 10 4.51 22.69 -39.18
N ARG A 11 3.18 22.51 -39.28
CA ARG A 11 2.27 23.09 -38.28
C ARG A 11 2.14 22.17 -37.07
N ILE A 12 3.22 22.02 -36.30
CA ILE A 12 3.11 21.54 -34.93
C ILE A 12 2.39 22.63 -34.14
N ASN A 13 1.14 22.35 -33.80
CA ASN A 13 0.30 23.20 -32.97
C ASN A 13 0.81 23.10 -31.52
N VAL A 14 1.64 24.07 -31.11
CA VAL A 14 2.37 24.12 -29.82
C VAL A 14 1.45 24.59 -28.67
N TRP A 15 0.29 23.96 -28.48
CA TRP A 15 -0.70 24.35 -27.45
C TRP A 15 -0.40 23.81 -26.03
N TYR A 16 0.65 23.01 -25.88
CA TYR A 16 1.02 22.35 -24.62
C TYR A 16 2.10 23.05 -23.80
N PHE A 17 2.73 24.09 -24.35
CA PHE A 17 3.88 24.75 -23.75
C PHE A 17 3.51 26.15 -23.26
N GLN A 18 4.06 26.56 -22.11
CA GLN A 18 3.95 27.93 -21.65
C GLN A 18 4.57 28.88 -22.69
N PRO A 19 4.16 30.16 -22.77
CA PRO A 19 4.66 31.08 -23.79
C PRO A 19 6.19 31.17 -23.87
N GLN A 20 6.88 31.00 -22.74
CA GLN A 20 8.34 30.98 -22.65
C GLN A 20 8.98 29.71 -23.27
N GLU A 21 8.36 28.56 -23.07
CA GLU A 21 8.82 27.28 -23.61
C GLU A 21 8.58 27.24 -25.13
N ALA A 22 7.40 27.68 -25.57
CA ALA A 22 7.08 27.84 -26.98
C ALA A 22 8.05 28.81 -27.67
N ALA A 23 8.40 29.94 -27.04
CA ALA A 23 9.38 30.88 -27.56
C ALA A 23 10.81 30.32 -27.57
N THR A 24 11.14 29.37 -26.70
CA THR A 24 12.44 28.69 -26.69
C THR A 24 12.52 27.68 -27.81
N MET A 25 11.48 26.86 -28.00
CA MET A 25 11.38 25.92 -29.14
C MET A 25 11.35 26.66 -30.47
N ALA A 26 10.60 27.75 -30.59
CA ALA A 26 10.56 28.56 -31.81
C ALA A 26 11.93 29.15 -32.15
N ARG A 27 12.71 29.59 -31.15
CA ARG A 27 14.11 30.02 -31.34
C ARG A 27 14.99 28.88 -31.82
N TRP A 28 14.82 27.70 -31.23
CA TRP A 28 15.62 26.53 -31.60
C TRP A 28 15.33 26.07 -33.04
N ILE A 29 14.06 26.09 -33.45
CA ILE A 29 13.62 25.80 -34.82
C ILE A 29 14.11 26.87 -35.80
N ALA A 30 14.03 28.15 -35.44
CA ALA A 30 14.56 29.23 -36.29
C ALA A 30 16.09 29.13 -36.46
N ASN A 31 16.80 28.73 -35.39
CA ASN A 31 18.24 28.53 -35.41
C ASN A 31 18.68 27.23 -36.09
N SER A 32 17.77 26.28 -36.35
CA SER A 32 18.10 25.06 -37.11
C SER A 32 17.84 25.20 -38.61
N GLN A 33 17.22 26.30 -39.06
CA GLN A 33 16.99 26.60 -40.47
C GLN A 33 18.15 27.38 -41.13
N SER A 34 19.20 27.78 -40.39
CA SER A 34 20.37 28.50 -40.91
C SER A 34 21.36 27.63 -41.70
N GLY A 35 21.06 26.36 -41.95
CA GLY A 35 21.98 25.45 -42.66
C GLY A 35 23.15 24.95 -41.81
N ASP A 36 23.12 25.18 -40.51
CA ASP A 36 23.95 24.44 -39.58
C ASP A 36 23.36 23.03 -39.49
N ASP A 37 24.04 22.05 -40.09
CA ASP A 37 23.66 20.64 -39.96
C ASP A 37 23.47 20.33 -38.47
N ILE A 38 22.27 19.88 -38.09
CA ILE A 38 22.04 19.29 -36.77
C ILE A 38 22.83 17.98 -36.76
N CYS A 39 24.12 18.05 -36.45
CA CYS A 39 24.87 16.90 -36.02
C CYS A 39 24.27 16.46 -34.68
N LEU A 40 23.54 15.35 -34.70
CA LEU A 40 23.50 14.51 -33.51
C LEU A 40 24.96 14.22 -33.20
N SER A 41 25.45 14.86 -32.16
CA SER A 41 26.75 14.62 -31.60
C SER A 41 26.98 13.11 -31.46
N ASP A 42 27.97 12.59 -32.19
CA ASP A 42 28.43 11.21 -32.10
C ASP A 42 29.14 11.00 -30.75
N PHE A 43 28.37 10.96 -29.66
CA PHE A 43 28.87 10.77 -28.30
C PHE A 43 28.91 9.27 -27.99
N THR A 44 29.88 8.55 -28.53
CA THR A 44 29.97 7.10 -28.35
C THR A 44 30.80 6.69 -27.12
N ASP A 45 31.65 7.57 -26.58
CA ASP A 45 32.61 7.20 -25.54
C ASP A 45 32.32 7.88 -24.20
N ALA A 46 31.89 7.07 -23.23
CA ALA A 46 31.81 7.47 -21.83
C ALA A 46 33.20 7.88 -21.32
N GLY A 47 33.32 9.08 -20.73
CA GLY A 47 34.58 9.58 -20.17
C GLY A 47 35.43 10.44 -21.11
N SER A 48 34.92 10.79 -22.30
CA SER A 48 35.57 11.78 -23.18
C SER A 48 35.75 13.15 -22.50
N GLU A 49 36.74 13.92 -22.93
CA GLU A 49 37.03 15.25 -22.40
C GLU A 49 35.81 16.20 -22.47
N GLN A 50 34.99 16.05 -23.52
CA GLN A 50 33.76 16.81 -23.69
C GLN A 50 32.63 16.36 -22.74
N SER A 51 32.55 15.06 -22.41
CA SER A 51 31.66 14.58 -21.34
C SER A 51 32.07 15.14 -19.97
N ALA A 52 33.37 15.33 -19.73
CA ALA A 52 33.87 15.97 -18.51
C ALA A 52 33.50 17.47 -18.44
N VAL A 53 33.48 18.17 -19.59
CA VAL A 53 33.01 19.56 -19.67
C VAL A 53 31.51 19.66 -19.33
N TRP A 54 30.67 18.76 -19.87
CA TRP A 54 29.25 18.72 -19.54
C TRP A 54 29.00 18.35 -18.08
N LEU A 55 29.70 17.33 -17.56
CA LEU A 55 29.62 16.94 -16.16
C LEU A 55 30.01 18.11 -15.23
N LYS A 56 31.09 18.82 -15.56
CA LYS A 56 31.52 20.02 -14.84
C LYS A 56 30.44 21.11 -14.91
N ARG A 57 29.90 21.41 -16.09
CA ARG A 57 28.83 22.39 -16.26
C ARG A 57 27.57 22.02 -15.47
N CYS A 58 27.16 20.76 -15.48
CA CYS A 58 26.02 20.29 -14.69
C CYS A 58 26.28 20.41 -13.18
N ARG A 59 27.50 20.13 -12.71
CA ARG A 59 27.92 20.31 -11.31
C ARG A 59 27.98 21.78 -10.90
N ASP A 60 28.45 22.65 -11.79
CA ASP A 60 28.60 24.09 -11.55
C ASP A 60 27.26 24.85 -11.69
N THR A 61 26.26 24.25 -12.33
CA THR A 61 24.92 24.84 -12.48
C THR A 61 24.09 24.56 -11.23
N SER A 62 23.86 25.59 -10.41
CA SER A 62 22.92 25.48 -9.29
C SER A 62 21.48 25.42 -9.80
N LEU A 63 20.81 24.30 -9.54
CA LEU A 63 19.37 24.16 -9.79
C LEU A 63 18.52 25.00 -8.82
N GLN A 64 19.10 25.54 -7.74
CA GLN A 64 18.33 26.25 -6.70
C GLN A 64 17.59 27.48 -7.21
N SER A 65 18.13 28.22 -8.19
CA SER A 65 17.46 29.38 -8.77
C SER A 65 16.35 29.02 -9.76
N HIS A 66 16.28 27.76 -10.18
CA HIS A 66 15.36 27.26 -11.21
C HIS A 66 14.36 26.23 -10.70
N VAL A 67 14.56 25.72 -9.48
CA VAL A 67 13.69 24.73 -8.83
C VAL A 67 12.99 25.38 -7.65
N VAL A 68 11.67 25.55 -7.76
CA VAL A 68 10.83 25.89 -6.60
C VAL A 68 10.57 24.61 -5.82
N TRP A 69 11.26 24.43 -4.71
CA TRP A 69 10.99 23.35 -3.77
C TRP A 69 9.69 23.64 -3.02
N GLN A 70 8.57 23.07 -3.46
CA GLN A 70 7.37 22.99 -2.63
C GLN A 70 7.35 21.66 -1.90
N SER A 71 7.52 21.69 -0.58
CA SER A 71 7.09 20.56 0.24
C SER A 71 5.57 20.59 0.28
N ALA A 72 4.94 19.70 -0.48
CA ALA A 72 3.50 19.58 -0.45
C ALA A 72 3.08 19.11 0.95
N GLN A 73 2.28 19.91 1.65
CA GLN A 73 1.58 19.46 2.84
C GLN A 73 0.57 18.40 2.41
N LEU A 74 0.39 17.38 3.25
CA LEU A 74 -0.70 16.42 3.02
C LEU A 74 -2.03 17.17 3.18
N PRO A 75 -2.97 17.03 2.24
CA PRO A 75 -4.30 17.60 2.38
C PRO A 75 -5.09 16.87 3.48
N ASP A 76 -6.36 17.24 3.66
CA ASP A 76 -7.28 16.49 4.52
C ASP A 76 -7.42 15.02 4.06
N HIS A 77 -7.98 14.18 4.92
CA HIS A 77 -8.04 12.74 4.72
C HIS A 77 -8.85 12.32 3.48
N ARG A 78 -9.91 13.04 3.13
CA ARG A 78 -10.75 12.75 1.95
C ARG A 78 -9.98 12.99 0.66
N GLU A 79 -9.35 14.17 0.56
CA GLU A 79 -8.52 14.51 -0.59
C GLU A 79 -7.25 13.64 -0.64
N LEU A 80 -6.66 13.29 0.52
CA LEU A 80 -5.46 12.46 0.58
C LEU A 80 -5.73 11.03 0.09
N LEU A 81 -6.86 10.43 0.48
CA LEU A 81 -7.27 9.12 -0.01
C LEU A 81 -7.39 9.13 -1.54
N TRP A 82 -8.12 10.11 -2.09
CA TRP A 82 -8.27 10.26 -3.54
C TRP A 82 -6.93 10.43 -4.26
N ARG A 83 -6.01 11.21 -3.69
CA ARG A 83 -4.66 11.40 -4.25
C ARG A 83 -3.80 10.15 -4.15
N LEU A 84 -3.90 9.36 -3.08
CA LEU A 84 -3.18 8.09 -2.93
C LEU A 84 -3.66 7.04 -3.94
N VAL A 85 -4.97 6.96 -4.18
CA VAL A 85 -5.53 6.09 -5.20
C VAL A 85 -5.12 6.54 -6.63
N ASN A 86 -4.80 7.82 -6.80
CA ASN A 86 -4.31 8.42 -8.04
C ASN A 86 -2.83 8.86 -7.92
N ILE A 87 -2.00 8.11 -7.20
CA ILE A 87 -0.66 8.55 -6.77
C ILE A 87 0.27 8.98 -7.93
N GLU A 88 0.09 8.43 -9.13
CA GLU A 88 0.86 8.79 -10.32
C GLU A 88 0.72 10.28 -10.69
N HIS A 89 -0.40 10.91 -10.34
CA HIS A 89 -0.62 12.35 -10.56
C HIS A 89 -0.12 13.22 -9.39
N TYR A 90 0.24 12.60 -8.26
CA TYR A 90 0.63 13.31 -7.03
C TYR A 90 1.92 12.75 -6.39
N PRO A 91 3.00 12.51 -7.15
CA PRO A 91 4.24 11.94 -6.60
C PRO A 91 4.90 12.86 -5.55
N CYS A 92 4.55 14.15 -5.54
CA CYS A 92 5.05 15.12 -4.56
C CYS A 92 4.70 14.78 -3.11
N HIS A 93 3.70 13.93 -2.85
CA HIS A 93 3.32 13.49 -1.50
C HIS A 93 4.15 12.32 -0.98
N LEU A 94 4.88 11.58 -1.83
CA LEU A 94 5.57 10.34 -1.44
C LEU A 94 6.51 10.54 -0.25
N ALA A 95 7.30 11.61 -0.22
CA ALA A 95 8.20 11.88 0.90
C ALA A 95 7.46 12.07 2.23
N ARG A 96 6.29 12.72 2.22
CA ARG A 96 5.47 12.94 3.42
C ARG A 96 4.69 11.69 3.83
N LEU A 97 4.24 10.91 2.84
CA LEU A 97 3.60 9.61 3.07
C LEU A 97 4.57 8.64 3.74
N LYS A 98 5.82 8.58 3.28
CA LYS A 98 6.87 7.77 3.91
C LYS A 98 7.06 8.15 5.38
N LEU A 99 7.18 9.44 5.69
CA LEU A 99 7.31 9.91 7.07
C LEU A 99 6.09 9.54 7.93
N ARG A 100 4.87 9.67 7.39
CA ARG A 100 3.65 9.25 8.09
C ARG A 100 3.65 7.75 8.39
N VAL A 101 4.09 6.92 7.44
CA VAL A 101 4.22 5.47 7.63
C VAL A 101 5.25 5.15 8.72
N GLU A 102 6.42 5.79 8.71
CA GLU A 102 7.44 5.63 9.76
C GLU A 102 6.89 5.97 11.15
N GLN A 103 6.14 7.07 11.26
CA GLN A 103 5.48 7.48 12.50
C GLN A 103 4.45 6.45 12.99
N THR A 104 3.57 5.95 12.09
CA THR A 104 2.59 4.92 12.46
C THR A 104 3.25 3.62 12.87
N LEU A 105 4.26 3.17 12.12
CA LEU A 105 5.04 1.98 12.43
C LEU A 105 5.72 2.09 13.79
N GLN A 106 6.24 3.27 14.11
CA GLN A 106 6.83 3.55 15.41
C GLN A 106 5.80 3.53 16.55
N GLN A 107 4.65 4.18 16.37
CA GLN A 107 3.56 4.18 17.35
C GLN A 107 3.08 2.75 17.63
N ALA A 108 3.02 1.91 16.60
CA ALA A 108 2.60 0.53 16.71
C ALA A 108 3.48 -0.31 17.67
N GLU A 109 4.73 0.10 17.92
CA GLU A 109 5.58 -0.59 18.89
C GLU A 109 5.09 -0.50 20.33
N ALA A 110 4.19 0.44 20.65
CA ALA A 110 3.54 0.46 21.97
C ALA A 110 2.82 -0.87 22.24
N LEU A 111 2.29 -1.51 21.19
CA LEU A 111 1.62 -2.80 21.30
C LEU A 111 2.57 -3.96 21.57
N PHE A 112 3.89 -3.77 21.48
CA PHE A 112 4.84 -4.81 21.88
C PHE A 112 4.72 -5.15 23.37
N THR A 113 4.26 -4.21 24.19
CA THR A 113 4.03 -4.43 25.63
C THR A 113 2.56 -4.65 25.97
N THR A 114 1.65 -3.95 25.29
CA THR A 114 0.21 -3.95 25.63
C THR A 114 -0.65 -4.86 24.74
N GLY A 115 -0.10 -5.32 23.61
CA GLY A 115 -0.83 -5.98 22.54
C GLY A 115 -1.44 -7.34 22.88
N SER A 116 -0.98 -8.02 23.94
CA SER A 116 -1.54 -9.33 24.34
C SER A 116 -3.00 -9.27 24.79
N SER A 117 -3.42 -8.10 25.26
CA SER A 117 -4.80 -7.82 25.67
C SER A 117 -5.75 -7.53 24.52
N GLY A 118 -5.28 -7.52 23.26
CA GLY A 118 -6.14 -7.29 22.09
C GLY A 118 -7.29 -8.29 22.01
N ARG A 119 -8.43 -7.86 21.48
CA ARG A 119 -9.61 -8.73 21.31
C ARG A 119 -9.39 -9.76 20.21
N TYR A 120 -8.88 -9.31 19.06
CA TYR A 120 -8.73 -10.11 17.84
C TYR A 120 -7.27 -10.48 17.55
N THR A 121 -6.33 -9.66 18.04
CA THR A 121 -4.90 -9.76 17.76
C THR A 121 -4.08 -9.95 19.05
N ASP A 122 -2.82 -10.37 18.92
CA ASP A 122 -1.82 -10.33 19.98
C ASP A 122 -0.49 -9.81 19.41
N ALA A 123 -0.29 -8.50 19.46
CA ALA A 123 0.91 -7.82 18.98
C ALA A 123 2.04 -7.74 20.03
N SER A 124 1.91 -8.41 21.18
CA SER A 124 2.98 -8.43 22.18
C SER A 124 4.25 -9.05 21.62
N TYR A 125 5.40 -8.44 21.89
CA TYR A 125 6.65 -8.86 21.27
C TYR A 125 7.13 -10.21 21.79
N PHE A 126 7.76 -10.98 20.91
CA PHE A 126 8.46 -12.21 21.24
C PHE A 126 9.67 -12.38 20.31
N SER A 127 10.68 -13.12 20.76
CA SER A 127 11.84 -13.46 19.93
C SER A 127 11.47 -14.48 18.86
N TYR A 128 11.97 -14.26 17.65
CA TYR A 128 11.63 -15.12 16.53
C TYR A 128 12.34 -16.47 16.58
N THR A 129 11.53 -17.52 16.45
CA THR A 129 11.88 -18.76 15.75
C THR A 129 10.69 -19.12 14.85
N PRO A 130 10.88 -19.95 13.81
CA PRO A 130 9.76 -20.45 13.01
C PRO A 130 8.65 -21.09 13.87
N GLU A 131 9.04 -21.85 14.89
CA GLU A 131 8.13 -22.53 15.81
C GLU A 131 7.39 -21.54 16.71
N ALA A 132 8.07 -20.48 17.18
CA ALA A 132 7.46 -19.45 18.01
C ALA A 132 6.42 -18.62 17.23
N LEU A 133 6.72 -18.29 15.96
CA LEU A 133 5.76 -17.61 15.09
C LEU A 133 4.52 -18.48 14.84
N LEU A 134 4.74 -19.75 14.47
CA LEU A 134 3.64 -20.68 14.24
C LEU A 134 2.78 -20.86 15.48
N ALA A 135 3.41 -21.13 16.63
CA ALA A 135 2.70 -21.28 17.90
C ALA A 135 1.93 -20.01 18.29
N ARG A 136 2.48 -18.82 18.05
CA ARG A 136 1.77 -17.56 18.30
C ARG A 136 0.54 -17.42 17.41
N MET A 137 0.66 -17.71 16.12
CA MET A 137 -0.48 -17.58 15.20
C MET A 137 -1.57 -18.63 15.46
N GLU A 138 -1.19 -19.88 15.75
CA GLU A 138 -2.14 -20.93 16.16
C GLU A 138 -2.90 -20.53 17.43
N LYS A 139 -2.18 -19.98 18.41
CA LYS A 139 -2.78 -19.50 19.65
C LYS A 139 -3.79 -18.39 19.38
N ILE A 140 -3.45 -17.39 18.57
CA ILE A 140 -4.38 -16.30 18.21
C ILE A 140 -5.60 -16.87 17.47
N TYR A 141 -5.37 -17.72 16.47
CA TYR A 141 -6.44 -18.34 15.70
C TYR A 141 -7.44 -19.06 16.61
N TRP A 142 -6.96 -19.95 17.48
CA TRP A 142 -7.85 -20.70 18.37
C TRP A 142 -8.43 -19.86 19.48
N GLU A 143 -7.61 -19.16 20.26
CA GLU A 143 -8.05 -18.50 21.50
C GLU A 143 -8.79 -17.19 21.26
N LYS A 144 -8.50 -16.45 20.17
CA LYS A 144 -9.10 -15.13 19.90
C LYS A 144 -10.10 -15.15 18.75
N LEU A 145 -9.91 -15.99 17.74
CA LEU A 145 -10.75 -15.95 16.54
C LEU A 145 -11.80 -17.08 16.52
N VAL A 146 -11.45 -18.30 16.92
CA VAL A 146 -12.36 -19.45 16.79
C VAL A 146 -13.09 -19.81 18.07
N HIS A 147 -12.38 -20.03 19.19
CA HIS A 147 -13.02 -20.44 20.44
C HIS A 147 -14.00 -19.41 21.03
N PRO A 148 -13.76 -18.09 20.92
CA PRO A 148 -14.73 -17.10 21.40
C PRO A 148 -16.04 -17.07 20.60
N TYR A 149 -16.08 -17.68 19.42
CA TYR A 149 -17.26 -17.64 18.58
C TYR A 149 -18.44 -18.39 19.24
N GLU A 150 -19.44 -17.60 19.60
CA GLU A 150 -20.78 -18.07 19.89
C GLU A 150 -21.76 -17.47 18.88
N ARG A 151 -22.80 -18.23 18.52
CA ARG A 151 -23.86 -17.72 17.65
C ARG A 151 -24.55 -16.54 18.33
N LEU A 152 -24.80 -15.47 17.59
CA LEU A 152 -25.51 -14.31 18.13
C LEU A 152 -26.94 -14.72 18.55
N THR A 153 -27.26 -14.47 19.82
CA THR A 153 -28.61 -14.66 20.37
C THR A 153 -29.55 -13.51 19.98
N GLU A 154 -28.99 -12.30 19.90
CA GLU A 154 -29.66 -11.09 19.44
C GLU A 154 -28.86 -10.47 18.30
N ILE A 155 -29.55 -10.10 17.22
CA ILE A 155 -28.95 -9.39 16.10
C ILE A 155 -29.30 -7.91 16.25
N PRO A 156 -28.31 -6.99 16.17
CA PRO A 156 -28.55 -5.55 16.22
C PRO A 156 -29.60 -5.11 15.19
N ASP A 157 -30.23 -3.96 15.42
CA ASP A 157 -31.17 -3.38 14.48
C ASP A 157 -30.52 -3.05 13.12
N ARG A 158 -31.35 -2.82 12.09
CA ARG A 158 -30.87 -2.62 10.71
C ARG A 158 -29.91 -1.44 10.60
N GLU A 159 -30.19 -0.33 11.28
CA GLU A 159 -29.37 0.89 11.19
C GLU A 159 -28.01 0.66 11.86
N SER A 160 -27.98 -0.05 12.99
CA SER A 160 -26.73 -0.46 13.64
C SER A 160 -25.88 -1.37 12.74
N VAL A 161 -26.49 -2.32 12.03
CA VAL A 161 -25.78 -3.18 11.07
C VAL A 161 -25.23 -2.37 9.89
N LEU A 162 -26.03 -1.48 9.32
CA LEU A 162 -25.60 -0.59 8.23
C LEU A 162 -24.44 0.30 8.67
N PHE A 163 -24.51 0.89 9.86
CA PHE A 163 -23.45 1.72 10.39
C PHE A 163 -22.16 0.94 10.58
N GLY A 164 -22.23 -0.29 11.13
CA GLY A 164 -21.08 -1.18 11.25
C GLY A 164 -20.41 -1.48 9.90
N GLN A 165 -21.21 -1.79 8.88
CA GLN A 165 -20.71 -2.04 7.53
C GLN A 165 -20.07 -0.79 6.90
N LYS A 166 -20.63 0.41 7.14
CA LYS A 166 -20.06 1.68 6.69
C LYS A 166 -18.70 1.99 7.34
N LEU A 167 -18.48 1.60 8.59
CA LEU A 167 -17.20 1.78 9.28
C LEU A 167 -16.07 0.98 8.59
N MET A 168 -16.37 -0.20 8.08
CA MET A 168 -15.39 -1.11 7.46
C MET A 168 -15.27 -0.92 5.94
N ALA A 169 -16.29 -0.35 5.30
CA ALA A 169 -16.41 -0.25 3.85
C ALA A 169 -15.17 0.34 3.17
N LEU A 170 -14.58 1.39 3.73
CA LEU A 170 -13.43 2.05 3.10
C LEU A 170 -12.20 1.12 3.04
N GLY A 171 -11.94 0.35 4.10
CA GLY A 171 -10.86 -0.65 4.11
C GLY A 171 -11.12 -1.74 3.08
N SER A 172 -12.34 -2.27 3.04
CA SER A 172 -12.73 -3.32 2.10
C SER A 172 -12.73 -2.85 0.63
N MET A 173 -13.01 -1.58 0.34
CA MET A 173 -12.95 -1.06 -1.05
C MET A 173 -11.53 -0.93 -1.61
N ILE A 174 -10.51 -1.05 -0.77
CA ILE A 174 -9.09 -1.06 -1.17
C ILE A 174 -8.43 -2.41 -0.90
N ASP A 175 -9.22 -3.47 -0.86
CA ASP A 175 -8.72 -4.82 -0.61
C ASP A 175 -7.64 -5.23 -1.61
N GLY A 176 -6.67 -5.99 -1.14
CA GLY A 176 -5.43 -6.33 -1.86
C GLY A 176 -4.44 -5.17 -2.05
N ALA A 177 -4.77 -3.92 -1.72
CA ALA A 177 -3.89 -2.79 -2.03
C ALA A 177 -2.55 -2.81 -1.26
N TRP A 178 -2.42 -3.52 -0.15
CA TRP A 178 -1.13 -3.65 0.54
C TRP A 178 -0.10 -4.42 -0.30
N ALA A 179 -0.55 -5.40 -1.09
CA ALA A 179 0.30 -6.35 -1.82
C ALA A 179 0.54 -5.96 -3.29
N HIS A 180 -0.22 -5.00 -3.85
CA HIS A 180 -0.25 -4.71 -5.29
C HIS A 180 1.10 -4.39 -5.95
N ARG A 181 2.11 -3.93 -5.19
CA ARG A 181 3.44 -3.60 -5.73
C ARG A 181 4.45 -4.74 -5.65
N PHE A 182 4.17 -5.87 -5.01
CA PHE A 182 5.16 -6.98 -4.90
C PHE A 182 5.48 -7.61 -6.26
N GLY A 183 4.50 -7.73 -7.17
CA GLY A 183 4.67 -8.32 -8.50
C GLY A 183 5.29 -7.41 -9.59
N GLY A 184 6.07 -6.41 -9.20
CA GLY A 184 6.68 -5.46 -10.14
C GLY A 184 7.71 -6.10 -11.09
N THR A 185 7.88 -5.52 -12.28
CA THR A 185 8.90 -5.97 -13.23
C THR A 185 10.30 -5.98 -12.58
N LEU A 186 11.09 -7.02 -12.85
CA LEU A 186 12.43 -7.26 -12.28
C LEU A 186 12.47 -7.63 -10.78
N ARG A 187 11.33 -7.84 -10.11
CA ARG A 187 11.26 -8.37 -8.74
C ARG A 187 11.19 -9.89 -8.75
N ASN A 188 12.29 -10.52 -9.15
CA ASN A 188 12.41 -11.98 -9.23
C ASN A 188 13.57 -12.53 -8.39
N HIS A 189 14.20 -11.69 -7.57
CA HIS A 189 15.35 -12.06 -6.75
C HIS A 189 14.96 -12.68 -5.41
N ARG A 190 13.73 -12.44 -4.91
CA ARG A 190 13.21 -13.04 -3.67
C ARG A 190 12.11 -14.03 -4.02
N ARG A 191 12.23 -15.29 -3.55
CA ARG A 191 11.14 -16.29 -3.69
C ARG A 191 9.80 -15.78 -3.13
N VAL A 192 9.88 -14.99 -2.06
CA VAL A 192 8.73 -14.45 -1.32
C VAL A 192 7.89 -13.46 -2.14
N ASP A 193 8.49 -12.75 -3.11
CA ASP A 193 7.75 -11.81 -3.98
C ASP A 193 6.66 -12.55 -4.77
N GLY A 194 6.95 -13.77 -5.23
CA GLY A 194 5.98 -14.61 -5.93
C GLY A 194 4.83 -15.08 -5.04
N LYS A 195 5.07 -15.34 -3.75
CA LYS A 195 4.02 -15.70 -2.79
C LYS A 195 3.09 -14.52 -2.48
N MET A 196 3.66 -13.34 -2.24
CA MET A 196 2.88 -12.11 -2.07
C MET A 196 2.06 -11.76 -3.32
N LEU A 197 2.62 -11.97 -4.51
CA LEU A 197 1.88 -11.81 -5.76
C LEU A 197 0.73 -12.81 -5.89
N ALA A 198 0.91 -14.05 -5.43
CA ALA A 198 -0.16 -15.05 -5.46
C ALA A 198 -1.35 -14.64 -4.57
N ILE A 199 -1.07 -14.18 -3.34
CA ILE A 199 -2.09 -13.60 -2.44
C ILE A 199 -2.80 -12.44 -3.16
N TYR A 200 -2.05 -11.46 -3.67
CA TYR A 200 -2.64 -10.34 -4.41
C TYR A 200 -3.50 -10.78 -5.61
N ALA A 201 -3.06 -11.81 -6.34
CA ALA A 201 -3.80 -12.31 -7.49
C ALA A 201 -5.13 -12.95 -7.08
N ASP A 202 -5.16 -13.67 -5.95
CA ASP A 202 -6.39 -14.22 -5.37
C ASP A 202 -7.35 -13.10 -4.93
N GLU A 203 -6.86 -12.07 -4.23
CA GLU A 203 -7.63 -10.87 -3.86
C GLU A 203 -8.26 -10.19 -5.09
N MET A 204 -7.52 -10.17 -6.19
CA MET A 204 -7.99 -9.61 -7.46
C MET A 204 -8.91 -10.56 -8.25
N GLY A 205 -9.19 -11.76 -7.74
CA GLY A 205 -10.08 -12.75 -8.34
C GLY A 205 -9.44 -13.60 -9.44
N LEU A 206 -8.12 -13.68 -9.52
CA LEU A 206 -7.36 -14.39 -10.57
C LEU A 206 -7.76 -14.00 -12.00
N GLY A 207 -8.18 -12.75 -12.19
CA GLY A 207 -8.66 -12.23 -13.47
C GLY A 207 -10.15 -12.45 -13.74
N GLU A 208 -10.87 -13.10 -12.82
CA GLU A 208 -12.32 -13.21 -12.85
C GLU A 208 -12.96 -12.05 -12.08
N TYR A 209 -13.57 -11.12 -12.81
CA TYR A 209 -14.20 -9.92 -12.24
C TYR A 209 -15.19 -10.22 -11.11
N GLU A 210 -15.98 -11.29 -11.24
CA GLU A 210 -17.00 -11.67 -10.25
C GLU A 210 -16.42 -12.19 -8.92
N LYS A 211 -15.13 -12.56 -8.90
CA LYS A 211 -14.40 -13.01 -7.72
C LYS A 211 -13.53 -11.92 -7.10
N ASN A 212 -13.30 -10.82 -7.81
CA ASN A 212 -12.49 -9.71 -7.32
C ASN A 212 -13.09 -9.13 -6.03
N HIS A 213 -12.29 -9.03 -4.97
CA HIS A 213 -12.78 -8.63 -3.64
C HIS A 213 -13.40 -7.24 -3.61
N ILE A 214 -12.85 -6.28 -4.36
CA ILE A 214 -13.44 -4.94 -4.52
C ILE A 214 -14.84 -5.05 -5.17
N THR A 215 -15.01 -5.93 -6.16
CA THR A 215 -16.31 -6.18 -6.77
C THR A 215 -17.29 -6.81 -5.79
N LEU A 216 -16.82 -7.75 -4.96
CA LEU A 216 -17.63 -8.40 -3.92
C LEU A 216 -18.12 -7.39 -2.88
N ILE A 217 -17.26 -6.53 -2.33
CA ILE A 217 -17.70 -5.53 -1.35
C ILE A 217 -18.65 -4.50 -1.97
N LEU A 218 -18.43 -4.07 -3.22
CA LEU A 218 -19.36 -3.15 -3.90
C LEU A 218 -20.73 -3.80 -4.10
N ARG A 219 -20.79 -5.12 -4.29
CA ARG A 219 -22.05 -5.89 -4.34
C ARG A 219 -22.76 -5.91 -2.99
N VAL A 220 -22.01 -6.11 -1.90
CA VAL A 220 -22.54 -6.05 -0.53
C VAL A 220 -23.09 -4.66 -0.22
N LEU A 221 -22.33 -3.59 -0.48
CA LEU A 221 -22.78 -2.21 -0.30
C LEU A 221 -24.04 -1.91 -1.12
N LYS A 222 -24.09 -2.34 -2.38
CA LYS A 222 -25.27 -2.17 -3.22
C LYS A 222 -26.51 -2.89 -2.67
N SER A 223 -26.34 -4.07 -2.05
CA SER A 223 -27.46 -4.79 -1.42
C SER A 223 -28.06 -4.03 -0.21
N MET A 224 -27.32 -3.07 0.33
CA MET A 224 -27.71 -2.18 1.42
C MET A 224 -28.22 -0.81 0.93
N ASP A 225 -28.42 -0.64 -0.38
CA ASP A 225 -28.74 0.62 -1.04
C ASP A 225 -27.66 1.71 -0.86
N ILE A 226 -26.42 1.31 -0.56
CA ILE A 226 -25.27 2.21 -0.45
C ILE A 226 -24.63 2.35 -1.85
N SER A 227 -24.66 3.56 -2.39
CA SER A 227 -24.05 3.90 -3.68
C SER A 227 -23.04 5.02 -3.52
N LEU A 228 -21.78 4.72 -3.81
CA LEU A 228 -20.67 5.66 -3.71
C LEU A 228 -20.15 6.03 -5.11
N PRO A 229 -19.62 7.25 -5.30
CA PRO A 229 -18.76 7.52 -6.45
C PRO A 229 -17.61 6.52 -6.51
N HIS A 230 -17.02 6.31 -7.68
CA HIS A 230 -15.84 5.47 -7.74
C HIS A 230 -14.68 6.12 -6.97
N ILE A 231 -13.91 5.37 -6.18
CA ILE A 231 -12.85 5.91 -5.29
C ILE A 231 -11.75 6.69 -6.03
N ARG A 232 -11.57 6.43 -7.34
CA ARG A 232 -10.67 7.19 -8.22
C ARG A 232 -11.21 8.56 -8.64
N GLU A 233 -12.51 8.78 -8.55
CA GLU A 233 -13.16 10.02 -8.97
C GLU A 233 -13.08 11.07 -7.85
N LYS A 234 -12.84 12.33 -8.23
CA LYS A 234 -12.79 13.44 -7.27
C LYS A 234 -14.13 13.64 -6.55
N ALA A 235 -15.23 13.21 -7.14
CA ALA A 235 -16.55 13.21 -6.51
C ALA A 235 -16.59 12.39 -5.22
N PHE A 236 -15.73 11.35 -5.08
CA PHE A 236 -15.64 10.56 -3.85
C PHE A 236 -15.28 11.41 -2.63
N CYS A 237 -14.49 12.49 -2.80
CA CYS A 237 -14.16 13.39 -1.69
C CYS A 237 -15.41 14.07 -1.08
N GLN A 238 -16.52 14.13 -1.82
CA GLN A 238 -17.79 14.73 -1.39
C GLN A 238 -18.83 13.69 -0.97
N GLN A 239 -18.46 12.42 -0.83
CA GLN A 239 -19.36 11.37 -0.35
C GLN A 239 -19.84 11.66 1.09
N GLU A 240 -21.12 11.46 1.40
CA GLU A 240 -21.69 11.67 2.75
C GLU A 240 -22.16 10.36 3.40
N GLU A 241 -21.97 9.24 2.72
CA GLU A 241 -22.56 7.95 3.06
C GLU A 241 -21.71 7.16 4.06
N LEU A 242 -20.38 7.24 3.94
CA LEU A 242 -19.40 6.63 4.83
C LEU A 242 -18.88 7.64 5.88
N PRO A 243 -18.62 7.18 7.11
CA PRO A 243 -18.03 8.00 8.16
C PRO A 243 -16.59 8.42 7.81
N ASP A 244 -16.13 9.53 8.40
CA ASP A 244 -14.80 10.09 8.16
C ASP A 244 -13.69 9.39 8.97
N ILE A 245 -13.54 8.08 8.74
CA ILE A 245 -12.50 7.24 9.34
C ILE A 245 -11.61 6.71 8.22
N TYR A 246 -10.46 7.37 8.01
CA TYR A 246 -9.57 7.08 6.89
C TYR A 246 -8.23 6.49 7.30
N ASP A 247 -7.85 6.55 8.58
CA ASP A 247 -6.45 6.32 8.98
C ASP A 247 -5.94 4.93 8.63
N PHE A 248 -6.78 3.90 8.81
CA PHE A 248 -6.46 2.52 8.38
C PHE A 248 -6.19 2.45 6.87
N SER A 249 -7.13 2.93 6.05
CA SER A 249 -7.02 2.89 4.59
C SER A 249 -5.88 3.75 4.05
N LEU A 250 -5.64 4.92 4.67
CA LEU A 250 -4.52 5.79 4.33
C LEU A 250 -3.20 5.14 4.65
N HIS A 251 -3.06 4.46 5.80
CA HIS A 251 -1.85 3.73 6.15
C HIS A 251 -1.59 2.60 5.17
N GLN A 252 -2.59 1.76 4.87
CA GLN A 252 -2.50 0.66 3.90
C GLN A 252 -2.05 1.15 2.51
N LEU A 253 -2.67 2.22 2.00
CA LEU A 253 -2.31 2.79 0.70
C LEU A 253 -0.93 3.46 0.74
N ALA A 254 -0.54 4.07 1.85
CA ALA A 254 0.76 4.75 1.99
C ALA A 254 1.92 3.76 2.09
N ILE A 255 1.83 2.75 2.98
CA ILE A 255 2.90 1.77 3.18
C ILE A 255 3.16 0.95 1.91
N SER A 256 2.10 0.61 1.17
CA SER A 256 2.21 -0.10 -0.12
C SER A 256 2.94 0.68 -1.21
N GLN A 257 3.15 2.00 -1.08
CA GLN A 257 3.96 2.77 -2.04
C GLN A 257 5.46 2.51 -1.91
N PHE A 258 5.91 1.92 -0.81
CA PHE A 258 7.35 1.71 -0.55
C PHE A 258 7.68 0.23 -0.27
N PRO A 259 7.38 -0.66 -1.22
CA PRO A 259 7.54 -2.10 -1.04
C PRO A 259 9.00 -2.56 -0.82
N ASP A 260 10.00 -1.76 -1.19
CA ASP A 260 11.41 -2.07 -0.89
C ASP A 260 11.85 -1.47 0.46
N THR A 261 11.40 -0.26 0.77
CA THR A 261 11.75 0.41 2.03
C THR A 261 11.09 -0.27 3.22
N PHE A 262 9.80 -0.61 3.11
CA PHE A 262 8.99 -1.24 4.16
C PHE A 262 8.71 -2.71 3.87
N TYR A 263 9.63 -3.39 3.18
CA TYR A 263 9.43 -4.77 2.74
C TYR A 263 9.04 -5.69 3.90
N GLU A 264 9.86 -5.72 4.95
CA GLU A 264 9.60 -6.57 6.12
C GLU A 264 8.31 -6.16 6.86
N GLU A 265 8.06 -4.87 7.04
CA GLU A 265 6.82 -4.39 7.65
C GLU A 265 5.59 -4.80 6.83
N LEU A 266 5.67 -4.79 5.50
CA LEU A 266 4.57 -5.24 4.65
C LEU A 266 4.28 -6.74 4.79
N LEU A 267 5.30 -7.59 5.03
CA LEU A 267 5.07 -9.01 5.29
C LEU A 267 4.29 -9.22 6.60
N GLY A 268 4.63 -8.45 7.64
CA GLY A 268 3.90 -8.50 8.90
C GLY A 268 2.51 -7.89 8.83
N TYR A 269 2.36 -6.80 8.08
CA TYR A 269 1.07 -6.18 7.81
C TYR A 269 0.14 -7.14 7.05
N ASN A 270 0.67 -7.84 6.05
CA ASN A 270 -0.03 -8.93 5.35
C ASN A 270 -0.50 -9.99 6.34
N LEU A 271 0.38 -10.51 7.21
CA LEU A 271 0.00 -11.49 8.24
C LEU A 271 -1.16 -10.98 9.12
N GLY A 272 -1.17 -9.70 9.49
CA GLY A 272 -2.27 -9.10 10.23
C GLY A 272 -3.60 -9.15 9.47
N ILE A 273 -3.59 -8.70 8.21
CA ILE A 273 -4.76 -8.69 7.34
C ILE A 273 -5.33 -10.10 7.14
N GLU A 274 -4.48 -11.06 6.74
CA GLU A 274 -4.95 -12.43 6.45
C GLU A 274 -5.58 -13.08 7.69
N MET A 275 -5.00 -12.83 8.87
CA MET A 275 -5.53 -13.37 10.13
C MET A 275 -6.87 -12.75 10.52
N LEU A 276 -7.16 -11.49 10.14
CA LEU A 276 -8.45 -10.84 10.40
C LEU A 276 -9.59 -11.42 9.56
N GLY A 277 -9.27 -12.08 8.45
CA GLY A 277 -10.20 -12.80 7.58
C GLY A 277 -10.97 -13.95 8.25
N LEU A 278 -10.74 -14.23 9.53
CA LEU A 278 -11.14 -15.48 10.18
C LEU A 278 -12.03 -15.30 11.41
N GLY A 279 -12.81 -16.35 11.67
CA GLY A 279 -13.42 -16.60 12.98
C GLY A 279 -14.64 -15.76 13.33
N GLU A 280 -14.74 -15.40 14.61
CA GLU A 280 -15.90 -14.81 15.26
C GLU A 280 -16.45 -13.59 14.50
N MET A 281 -15.57 -12.63 14.16
CA MET A 281 -15.96 -11.37 13.51
C MET A 281 -16.73 -11.63 12.21
N ARG A 282 -16.14 -12.35 11.27
CA ARG A 282 -16.72 -12.63 9.94
C ARG A 282 -18.00 -13.47 10.07
N MET A 283 -18.01 -14.45 10.97
CA MET A 283 -19.20 -15.26 11.24
C MET A 283 -20.35 -14.46 11.85
N HIS A 284 -20.06 -13.45 12.67
CA HIS A 284 -21.06 -12.52 13.19
C HIS A 284 -21.57 -11.57 12.10
N GLU A 285 -20.70 -11.04 11.23
CA GLU A 285 -21.11 -10.19 10.11
C GLU A 285 -22.05 -10.94 9.15
N ILE A 286 -21.74 -12.20 8.80
CA ILE A 286 -22.62 -13.05 7.99
C ILE A 286 -24.02 -13.19 8.62
N GLN A 287 -24.09 -13.39 9.94
CA GLN A 287 -25.38 -13.49 10.64
C GLN A 287 -26.16 -12.18 10.57
N LYS A 288 -25.50 -11.04 10.80
CA LYS A 288 -26.09 -9.70 10.76
C LYS A 288 -26.62 -9.38 9.37
N LEU A 289 -25.83 -9.62 8.32
CA LEU A 289 -26.20 -9.37 6.92
C LEU A 289 -27.38 -10.26 6.49
N ARG A 290 -27.32 -11.57 6.77
CA ARG A 290 -28.42 -12.51 6.45
C ARG A 290 -29.74 -12.14 7.12
N ARG A 291 -29.71 -11.61 8.35
CA ARG A 291 -30.92 -11.20 9.08
C ARG A 291 -31.75 -10.15 8.35
N TYR A 292 -31.09 -9.29 7.58
CA TYR A 292 -31.71 -8.20 6.83
C TYR A 292 -31.76 -8.44 5.32
N GLY A 293 -31.37 -9.63 4.85
CA GLY A 293 -31.39 -9.99 3.44
C GLY A 293 -30.30 -9.31 2.61
N PHE A 294 -29.23 -8.84 3.25
CA PHE A 294 -28.06 -8.29 2.58
C PHE A 294 -27.15 -9.40 2.07
N ASP A 295 -26.36 -9.09 1.04
CA ASP A 295 -25.40 -10.01 0.46
C ASP A 295 -24.25 -10.28 1.44
N THR A 296 -23.79 -11.54 1.50
CA THR A 296 -22.74 -12.00 2.41
C THR A 296 -21.46 -12.42 1.72
N ILE A 297 -21.39 -12.28 0.39
CA ILE A 297 -20.34 -12.92 -0.41
C ILE A 297 -18.93 -12.49 -0.06
N TYR A 298 -18.73 -11.23 0.34
CA TYR A 298 -17.42 -10.71 0.71
C TYR A 298 -16.89 -11.42 1.96
N GLU A 299 -17.74 -11.56 2.98
CA GLU A 299 -17.42 -12.27 4.23
C GLU A 299 -17.22 -13.77 4.00
N GLU A 300 -18.05 -14.36 3.13
CA GLU A 300 -17.94 -15.79 2.78
C GLU A 300 -16.66 -16.10 2.02
N ALA A 301 -16.22 -15.22 1.11
CA ALA A 301 -14.97 -15.38 0.38
C ALA A 301 -13.76 -15.48 1.34
N HIS A 302 -13.63 -14.52 2.26
CA HIS A 302 -12.55 -14.47 3.25
C HIS A 302 -12.53 -15.71 4.15
N LEU A 303 -13.68 -16.16 4.65
CA LEU A 303 -13.75 -17.39 5.45
C LEU A 303 -13.22 -18.64 4.70
N THR A 304 -13.32 -18.66 3.37
CA THR A 304 -12.82 -19.79 2.58
C THR A 304 -11.34 -19.68 2.28
N ILE A 305 -10.87 -18.53 1.81
CA ILE A 305 -9.51 -18.39 1.28
C ILE A 305 -8.47 -18.06 2.35
N ASP A 306 -8.87 -17.47 3.49
CA ASP A 306 -7.92 -17.01 4.51
C ASP A 306 -7.55 -18.09 5.53
N ASN A 307 -8.22 -19.25 5.49
CA ASN A 307 -8.18 -20.25 6.56
C ASN A 307 -6.75 -20.63 7.03
N PHE A 308 -6.58 -20.82 8.33
CA PHE A 308 -5.24 -21.09 8.91
C PHE A 308 -4.67 -22.48 8.56
N SER A 309 -5.46 -23.38 7.96
CA SER A 309 -4.99 -24.73 7.60
C SER A 309 -4.18 -24.73 6.30
N ALA A 310 -4.64 -24.01 5.28
CA ALA A 310 -4.02 -23.97 3.95
C ALA A 310 -4.23 -22.64 3.19
N GLY A 311 -5.04 -21.74 3.73
CA GLY A 311 -5.36 -20.45 3.15
C GLY A 311 -4.30 -19.38 3.37
N HIS A 312 -4.64 -18.14 3.05
CA HIS A 312 -3.71 -17.01 3.07
C HIS A 312 -3.07 -16.77 4.45
N SER A 313 -3.77 -17.02 5.55
CA SER A 313 -3.16 -16.91 6.89
C SER A 313 -1.99 -17.88 7.09
N ARG A 314 -2.11 -19.12 6.60
CA ARG A 314 -1.00 -20.08 6.65
C ARG A 314 0.13 -19.65 5.73
N GLN A 315 -0.22 -19.22 4.52
CA GLN A 315 0.74 -18.73 3.54
C GLN A 315 1.50 -17.51 4.05
N ALA A 316 0.85 -16.63 4.82
CA ALA A 316 1.47 -15.48 5.49
C ALA A 316 2.52 -15.87 6.53
N VAL A 317 2.27 -16.95 7.29
CA VAL A 317 3.29 -17.50 8.18
C VAL A 317 4.45 -18.08 7.39
N ASP A 318 4.15 -18.94 6.40
CA ASP A 318 5.17 -19.63 5.62
C ASP A 318 6.01 -18.65 4.77
N LEU A 319 5.45 -17.52 4.32
CA LEU A 319 6.20 -16.51 3.58
C LEU A 319 7.18 -15.75 4.48
N ILE A 320 6.82 -15.48 5.74
CA ILE A 320 7.72 -14.86 6.73
C ILE A 320 8.85 -15.82 7.09
N ILE A 321 8.52 -17.10 7.32
CA ILE A 321 9.52 -18.13 7.62
C ILE A 321 10.52 -18.23 6.47
N ASP A 322 10.03 -18.37 5.24
CA ASP A 322 10.88 -18.40 4.04
C ASP A 322 11.74 -17.14 3.90
N HIS A 323 11.18 -15.95 4.13
CA HIS A 323 11.92 -14.69 4.01
C HIS A 323 13.10 -14.63 4.98
N LEU A 324 12.85 -14.96 6.25
CA LEU A 324 13.88 -14.93 7.28
C LEU A 324 14.89 -16.07 7.09
N ASP A 325 14.47 -17.24 6.61
CA ASP A 325 15.38 -18.35 6.31
C ASP A 325 16.31 -18.03 5.14
N ASP A 326 15.76 -17.50 4.03
CA ASP A 326 16.56 -17.05 2.88
C ASP A 326 17.55 -15.94 3.27
N SER A 327 17.22 -15.12 4.28
CA SER A 327 18.07 -14.04 4.78
C SER A 327 19.17 -14.51 5.74
N LYS A 328 19.09 -15.72 6.32
CA LYS A 328 20.12 -16.22 7.27
C LYS A 328 21.49 -16.37 6.65
N LEU A 329 21.57 -16.59 5.33
CA LEU A 329 22.82 -16.73 4.60
C LEU A 329 23.56 -15.38 4.58
N GLY A 330 24.32 -15.11 5.64
CA GLY A 330 25.14 -13.90 5.79
C GLY A 330 24.72 -12.96 6.92
N LEU A 331 23.73 -13.32 7.73
CA LEU A 331 23.30 -12.55 8.90
C LEU A 331 23.59 -13.30 10.20
N SER A 332 23.98 -12.56 11.22
CA SER A 332 24.02 -13.00 12.61
C SER A 332 22.61 -13.20 13.17
N GLU A 333 22.50 -13.93 14.29
CA GLU A 333 21.22 -14.12 14.98
C GLU A 333 20.58 -12.78 15.38
N ASP A 334 21.37 -11.82 15.84
CA ASP A 334 20.90 -10.48 16.21
C ASP A 334 20.30 -9.73 15.01
N GLU A 335 20.93 -9.83 13.83
CA GLU A 335 20.42 -9.22 12.60
C GLU A 335 19.11 -9.87 12.12
N VAL A 336 18.96 -11.19 12.29
CA VAL A 336 17.69 -11.88 12.03
C VAL A 336 16.61 -11.39 12.99
N GLN A 337 16.91 -11.21 14.28
CA GLN A 337 15.97 -10.66 15.25
C GLN A 337 15.60 -9.20 14.94
N GLN A 338 16.52 -8.40 14.41
CA GLN A 338 16.22 -7.03 13.97
C GLN A 338 15.27 -7.01 12.77
N ARG A 339 15.46 -7.90 11.78
CA ARG A 339 14.52 -8.05 10.65
C ARG A 339 13.16 -8.54 11.13
N TRP A 340 13.14 -9.54 12.01
CA TRP A 340 11.91 -9.99 12.64
C TRP A 340 11.17 -8.85 13.34
N ARG A 341 11.88 -8.01 14.08
CA ARG A 341 11.28 -6.87 14.77
C ARG A 341 10.60 -5.90 13.79
N ARG A 342 11.13 -5.72 12.58
CA ARG A 342 10.46 -4.96 11.50
C ARG A 342 9.19 -5.65 11.03
N ILE A 343 9.25 -6.95 10.76
CA ILE A 343 8.05 -7.75 10.42
C ILE A 343 6.98 -7.58 11.51
N TRP A 344 7.35 -7.78 12.77
CA TRP A 344 6.42 -7.68 13.88
C TRP A 344 5.87 -6.26 14.08
N ARG A 345 6.66 -5.22 13.78
CA ARG A 345 6.20 -3.82 13.75
C ARG A 345 5.12 -3.62 12.67
N GLY A 346 5.27 -4.26 11.52
CA GLY A 346 4.24 -4.31 10.48
C GLY A 346 2.92 -4.90 10.97
N TYR A 347 2.99 -6.09 11.58
CA TYR A 347 1.82 -6.76 12.20
C TYR A 347 1.19 -5.88 13.29
N ALA A 348 2.00 -5.27 14.16
CA ALA A 348 1.52 -4.36 15.18
C ALA A 348 0.84 -3.11 14.59
N SER A 349 1.31 -2.60 13.45
CA SER A 349 0.67 -1.43 12.81
C SER A 349 -0.70 -1.76 12.24
N PHE A 350 -0.94 -3.01 11.86
CA PHE A 350 -2.28 -3.51 11.56
C PHE A 350 -3.13 -3.59 12.84
N ALA A 351 -2.61 -4.25 13.88
CA ALA A 351 -3.29 -4.39 15.16
C ALA A 351 -3.67 -3.04 15.79
N LEU A 352 -2.87 -1.99 15.60
CA LEU A 352 -3.15 -0.63 16.05
C LEU A 352 -4.49 -0.07 15.57
N TYR A 353 -4.91 -0.43 14.34
CA TYR A 353 -6.18 0.02 13.79
C TYR A 353 -7.35 -0.89 14.16
N VAL A 354 -7.07 -2.17 14.42
CA VAL A 354 -8.10 -3.15 14.81
C VAL A 354 -8.44 -3.05 16.29
N GLU A 355 -7.44 -2.80 17.13
CA GLU A 355 -7.53 -2.80 18.60
C GLU A 355 -7.58 -1.37 19.15
N THR A 356 -8.61 -0.61 18.77
CA THR A 356 -8.72 0.82 19.08
C THR A 356 -8.76 1.15 20.58
N ASP A 357 -9.08 0.17 21.42
CA ASP A 357 -9.20 0.33 22.87
C ASP A 357 -7.88 0.07 23.63
N LEU A 358 -6.83 -0.40 22.94
CA LEU A 358 -5.56 -0.69 23.60
C LEU A 358 -4.74 0.58 23.89
N PRO A 359 -4.10 0.65 25.07
CA PRO A 359 -3.26 1.78 25.41
C PRO A 359 -2.00 1.79 24.53
N THR A 360 -1.79 2.95 23.90
CA THR A 360 -0.61 3.29 23.11
C THR A 360 0.16 4.39 23.85
N GLU A 361 0.91 4.03 24.89
CA GLU A 361 1.77 5.00 25.58
C GLU A 361 2.88 5.51 24.64
N ASN A 362 3.34 6.75 24.86
CA ASN A 362 4.34 7.43 24.02
C ASN A 362 5.61 6.58 23.82
N VAL A 363 5.74 5.95 22.66
CA VAL A 363 6.99 5.34 22.20
C VAL A 363 8.00 6.47 21.93
N PRO A 364 9.23 6.44 22.49
CA PRO A 364 10.24 7.45 22.20
C PRO A 364 10.57 7.52 20.71
N GLU A 365 10.91 8.71 20.21
CA GLU A 365 11.42 8.90 18.85
C GLU A 365 12.67 8.01 18.61
N ASN A 366 12.58 6.95 17.79
CA ASN A 366 13.65 6.00 17.55
C ASN A 366 13.92 5.91 16.05
N THR A 367 14.92 6.67 15.59
CA THR A 367 15.24 6.92 14.18
C THR A 367 16.02 5.78 13.49
N ASN A 368 15.92 4.53 13.96
CA ASN A 368 16.60 3.39 13.33
C ASN A 368 15.75 2.80 12.20
N HIS A 369 15.50 3.59 11.16
CA HIS A 369 15.21 3.06 9.83
C HIS A 369 16.55 3.00 9.09
N SER A 370 17.25 1.87 9.19
CA SER A 370 18.39 1.63 8.31
C SER A 370 17.83 1.46 6.90
N GLU A 371 17.97 2.49 6.07
CA GLU A 371 17.76 2.34 4.64
C GLU A 371 18.79 1.32 4.12
N LEU A 372 18.33 0.11 3.81
CA LEU A 372 19.07 -0.76 2.90
C LEU A 372 19.06 -0.06 1.54
N LEU A 373 20.09 0.75 1.30
CA LEU A 373 20.50 1.14 -0.04
C LEU A 373 20.91 -0.16 -0.74
N ILE A 374 20.02 -0.69 -1.59
CA ILE A 374 20.35 -1.74 -2.56
C ILE A 374 21.12 -1.11 -3.70
#